data_AF-A0A356QXC0-F1
#
_entry.id   AF-A0A356QXC0-F1
#
_cell.length_a   1.000
_cell.length_b   1.000
_cell.length_c   1.000
_cell.angle_alpha   90.00
_cell.angle_beta   90.00
_cell.angle_gamma   90.00
#
_symmetry.space_group_name_H-M   'P 1'
#
loop_
_entity.id
_entity.type
_entity.pdbx_description
1 polymer ?
#
loop_
_entity_poly.entity_id
_entity_poly.type
_entity_poly.pdbx_seq_one_letter_code
_entity_poly.pdbx_strand_id
1 'polypeptide(L)'
;MDTPQTLVIGAGMVGSCCALHLQRAGHKVALIDPHPPGSQTSYGNAATIATYACIPVNHPKLLKSLPKLLSGSERPLSISPAYVPRMAPWLLSFLRHCRRERVDQTISALGALLRHAEDTTLALVQSA
;
A
#
# COMPACT_ATOMS: atom_id res chain seq x y z
N MET A 1 -31.23 -20.63 -8.44
CA MET A 1 -29.91 -20.03 -8.69
C MET A 1 -29.03 -20.41 -7.54
N ASP A 2 -27.89 -21.07 -7.80
CA ASP A 2 -26.95 -21.43 -6.73
C ASP A 2 -26.39 -20.16 -6.11
N THR A 3 -26.57 -20.00 -4.81
CA THR A 3 -26.07 -18.83 -4.07
C THR A 3 -24.53 -18.84 -4.09
N PRO A 4 -23.87 -17.72 -4.45
CA PRO A 4 -22.42 -17.62 -4.35
C PRO A 4 -22.01 -17.82 -2.89
N GLN A 5 -21.00 -18.67 -2.66
CA GLN A 5 -20.50 -18.97 -1.32
C GLN A 5 -19.52 -17.90 -0.83
N THR A 6 -19.01 -17.05 -1.73
CA THR A 6 -18.05 -16.00 -1.40
C THR A 6 -18.39 -14.71 -2.14
N LEU A 7 -18.43 -13.61 -1.39
CA LEU A 7 -18.67 -12.27 -1.93
C LEU A 7 -17.39 -11.45 -1.82
N VAL A 8 -17.04 -10.75 -2.90
CA VAL A 8 -15.98 -9.75 -2.93
C VAL A 8 -16.63 -8.39 -3.16
N ILE A 9 -16.37 -7.46 -2.25
CA ILE A 9 -16.92 -6.09 -2.30
C ILE A 9 -15.82 -5.16 -2.84
N GLY A 10 -16.10 -4.53 -3.99
CA GLY A 10 -15.20 -3.64 -4.70
C GLY A 10 -14.56 -4.30 -5.92
N ALA A 11 -14.87 -3.81 -7.12
CA ALA A 11 -14.34 -4.23 -8.42
C ALA A 11 -13.15 -3.38 -8.88
N GLY A 12 -12.39 -2.82 -7.94
CA GLY A 12 -11.05 -2.27 -8.19
C GLY A 12 -10.01 -3.36 -8.42
N MET A 13 -8.76 -2.97 -8.69
CA MET A 13 -7.64 -3.89 -8.99
C MET A 13 -7.50 -5.01 -7.95
N VAL A 14 -7.48 -4.66 -6.65
CA VAL A 14 -7.35 -5.65 -5.56
C VAL A 14 -8.51 -6.63 -5.54
N GLY A 15 -9.75 -6.14 -5.57
CA GLY A 15 -10.93 -7.00 -5.50
C GLY A 15 -11.09 -7.89 -6.73
N SER A 16 -10.80 -7.38 -7.93
CA SER A 16 -10.76 -8.17 -9.16
C SER A 16 -9.71 -9.28 -9.11
N CYS A 17 -8.50 -8.99 -8.63
CA CYS A 17 -7.47 -10.01 -8.40
C CYS A 17 -7.92 -11.06 -7.38
N CYS A 18 -8.49 -10.64 -6.24
CA CYS A 18 -9.03 -11.56 -5.23
C CYS A 18 -10.12 -12.45 -5.80
N ALA A 19 -11.09 -11.89 -6.53
CA ALA A 19 -12.19 -12.65 -7.14
C ALA A 19 -11.68 -13.66 -8.16
N LEU A 20 -10.71 -13.27 -9.01
CA LEU A 20 -10.07 -14.18 -9.96
C LEU A 20 -9.34 -15.34 -9.27
N HIS A 21 -8.56 -15.05 -8.23
CA HIS A 21 -7.83 -16.10 -7.49
C HIS A 21 -8.76 -17.04 -6.74
N LEU A 22 -9.84 -16.52 -6.15
CA LEU A 22 -10.87 -17.34 -5.50
C LEU A 22 -11.61 -18.22 -6.52
N GLN A 23 -11.93 -17.69 -7.70
CA GLN A 23 -12.54 -18.45 -8.79
C GLN A 23 -11.59 -19.57 -9.28
N ARG A 24 -10.30 -19.28 -9.46
CA ARG A 24 -9.27 -20.26 -9.83
C ARG A 24 -9.08 -21.35 -8.76
N ALA A 25 -9.33 -21.04 -7.49
CA ALA A 25 -9.34 -22.00 -6.39
C ALA A 25 -10.64 -22.82 -6.29
N GLY A 26 -11.59 -22.65 -7.23
CA GLY A 26 -12.83 -23.43 -7.30
C GLY A 26 -14.01 -22.85 -6.53
N HIS A 27 -13.88 -21.65 -5.96
CA HIS A 27 -14.98 -21.00 -5.24
C HIS A 27 -15.98 -20.36 -6.22
N LYS A 28 -17.27 -20.41 -5.87
CA LYS A 28 -18.33 -19.60 -6.51
C LYS A 28 -18.29 -18.20 -5.92
N VAL A 29 -17.79 -17.24 -6.69
CA VAL A 29 -17.57 -15.86 -6.26
C VAL A 29 -18.57 -14.91 -6.91
N ALA A 30 -19.14 -14.00 -6.12
CA ALA A 30 -19.80 -12.81 -6.63
C ALA A 30 -18.96 -11.57 -6.34
N LEU A 31 -18.58 -10.83 -7.40
CA LEU A 31 -17.91 -9.54 -7.30
C LEU A 31 -18.96 -8.43 -7.41
N ILE A 32 -19.04 -7.57 -6.40
CA ILE A 32 -20.06 -6.54 -6.30
C ILE A 32 -19.39 -5.18 -6.17
N ASP A 33 -19.75 -4.24 -7.03
CA ASP A 33 -19.33 -2.84 -6.95
C ASP A 33 -20.49 -1.93 -7.33
N PRO A 34 -20.71 -0.81 -6.61
CA PRO A 34 -21.70 0.20 -7.00
C PRO A 34 -21.36 0.98 -8.29
N HIS A 35 -20.13 0.88 -8.80
CA HIS A 35 -19.63 1.58 -10.00
C HIS A 35 -19.08 0.59 -11.03
N PRO A 36 -18.82 1.03 -12.28
CA PRO A 36 -18.15 0.20 -13.26
C PRO A 36 -16.79 -0.32 -12.74
N PRO A 37 -16.39 -1.56 -13.09
CA PRO A 37 -15.13 -2.13 -12.64
C PRO A 37 -13.92 -1.22 -12.94
N GLY A 38 -13.06 -1.05 -11.94
CA GLY A 38 -11.85 -0.24 -12.04
C GLY A 38 -12.07 1.27 -12.12
N SER A 39 -13.30 1.80 -12.07
CA SER A 39 -13.57 3.21 -12.40
C SER A 39 -13.12 4.25 -11.36
N GLN A 40 -12.65 3.84 -10.18
CA GLN A 40 -12.21 4.73 -9.11
C GLN A 40 -10.68 4.85 -9.05
N THR A 41 -10.05 4.60 -7.88
CA THR A 41 -8.59 4.68 -7.70
C THR A 41 -7.82 3.83 -8.70
N SER A 42 -8.40 2.71 -9.14
CA SER A 42 -7.81 1.84 -10.16
C SER A 42 -7.80 2.45 -11.56
N TYR A 43 -8.61 3.46 -11.88
CA TYR A 43 -8.57 4.15 -13.17
C TYR A 43 -7.46 5.21 -13.19
N GLY A 44 -7.37 6.02 -12.13
CA GLY A 44 -6.42 7.13 -12.01
C GLY A 44 -5.03 6.75 -11.46
N ASN A 45 -4.59 5.51 -11.65
CA ASN A 45 -3.31 5.03 -11.11
C ASN A 45 -2.15 5.26 -12.10
N ALA A 46 -0.91 5.24 -11.61
CA ALA A 46 0.30 5.49 -12.42
C ALA A 46 0.72 4.32 -13.34
N ALA A 47 -0.08 3.24 -13.36
CA ALA A 47 0.14 2.01 -14.12
C ALA A 47 1.52 1.35 -13.91
N THR A 48 2.12 1.55 -12.73
CA THR A 48 3.47 1.11 -12.42
C THR A 48 3.46 -0.06 -11.45
N ILE A 49 4.19 -1.14 -11.78
CA ILE A 49 4.48 -2.22 -10.85
C ILE A 49 5.78 -1.87 -10.12
N ALA A 50 5.65 -1.24 -8.95
CA ALA A 50 6.77 -0.66 -8.22
C ALA A 50 7.49 -1.68 -7.32
N THR A 51 8.11 -2.71 -7.92
CA THR A 51 8.85 -3.77 -7.20
C THR A 51 10.04 -3.23 -6.39
N TYR A 52 10.52 -2.03 -6.72
CA TYR A 52 11.56 -1.32 -5.99
C TYR A 52 11.08 -0.63 -4.69
N ALA A 53 9.77 -0.47 -4.48
CA ALA A 53 9.20 0.36 -3.42
C ALA A 53 9.17 -0.34 -2.03
N CYS A 54 10.30 -0.91 -1.61
CA CYS A 54 10.45 -1.57 -0.31
C CYS A 54 11.12 -0.70 0.76
N ILE A 55 11.75 0.42 0.37
CA ILE A 55 12.43 1.32 1.30
C ILE A 55 11.39 2.24 1.96
N PRO A 56 11.22 2.19 3.29
CA PRO A 56 10.23 3.02 3.97
C PRO A 56 10.65 4.49 4.02
N VAL A 57 9.65 5.37 4.00
CA VAL A 57 9.85 6.82 4.18
C VAL A 57 10.41 7.13 5.57
N ASN A 58 9.96 6.40 6.61
CA ASN A 58 10.45 6.52 7.98
C ASN A 58 11.79 5.81 8.18
N HIS A 59 12.90 6.53 8.00
CA HIS A 59 14.24 5.97 8.13
C HIS A 59 15.16 6.87 8.99
N PRO A 60 16.30 6.37 9.50
CA PRO A 60 17.12 7.12 10.46
C PRO A 60 17.61 8.49 9.95
N LYS A 61 17.83 8.64 8.64
CA LYS A 61 18.24 9.94 8.08
C LYS A 61 17.12 10.99 8.15
N LEU A 62 15.84 10.56 8.13
CA LEU A 62 14.70 11.45 8.33
C LEU A 62 14.76 12.13 9.71
N LEU A 63 15.16 11.41 10.76
CA LEU A 63 15.31 12.00 12.10
C LEU A 63 16.36 13.13 12.11
N LYS A 64 17.46 12.93 11.37
CA LYS A 64 18.53 13.92 11.25
C LYS A 64 18.10 15.14 10.42
N SER A 65 17.26 14.95 9.41
CA SER A 65 16.77 16.03 8.56
C SER A 65 15.51 16.72 9.12
N LEU A 66 14.82 16.11 10.09
CA LEU A 66 13.55 16.62 10.62
C LEU A 66 13.58 18.09 11.06
N PRO A 67 14.61 18.58 11.80
CA PRO A 67 14.67 20.00 12.15
C PRO A 67 14.69 20.89 10.91
N LYS A 68 15.53 20.55 9.91
CA LYS A 68 15.63 21.27 8.64
C LYS A 68 14.32 21.23 7.85
N LEU A 69 13.60 20.11 7.87
CA LEU A 69 12.32 19.97 7.17
C LEU A 69 11.21 20.85 7.78
N LEU A 70 11.23 21.03 9.11
CA LEU A 70 10.24 21.83 9.84
C LEU A 70 10.55 23.34 9.87
N SER A 71 11.84 23.70 9.87
CA SER A 71 12.30 25.08 10.08
C SER A 71 13.00 25.72 8.88
N GLY A 72 13.28 24.98 7.80
CA GLY A 72 13.93 25.54 6.60
C GLY A 72 13.03 26.52 5.85
N SER A 73 13.59 27.44 5.06
CA SER A 73 12.84 28.48 4.34
C SER A 73 11.69 27.93 3.47
N GLU A 74 11.88 26.75 2.86
CA GLU A 74 10.87 26.08 2.03
C GLU A 74 9.86 25.21 2.81
N ARG A 75 10.12 24.96 4.11
CA ARG A 75 9.30 24.13 5.04
C ARG A 75 8.54 22.98 4.35
N PRO A 76 9.24 22.03 3.69
CA PRO A 76 8.59 20.93 2.98
C PRO A 76 7.76 20.03 3.91
N LEU A 77 7.95 20.14 5.23
CA LEU A 77 7.07 19.56 6.25
C LEU A 77 6.46 20.68 7.09
N SER A 78 5.14 20.83 7.04
CA SER A 78 4.38 21.79 7.84
C SER A 78 3.36 21.05 8.70
N ILE A 79 3.45 21.22 10.03
CA ILE A 79 2.51 20.67 11.00
C ILE A 79 1.98 21.84 11.82
N SER A 80 0.67 22.01 11.86
CA SER A 80 0.03 23.04 12.69
C SER A 80 0.33 22.77 14.17
N PRO A 81 0.91 23.72 14.93
CA PRO A 81 1.20 23.54 16.34
C PRO A 81 -0.04 23.16 17.17
N ALA A 82 -1.21 23.69 16.81
CA ALA A 82 -2.48 23.37 17.47
C ALA A 82 -2.91 21.90 17.27
N TYR A 83 -2.44 21.24 16.21
CA TYR A 83 -2.77 19.86 15.89
C TYR A 83 -1.73 18.85 16.41
N VAL A 84 -0.55 19.33 16.82
CA VAL A 84 0.54 18.47 17.35
C VAL A 84 0.09 17.60 18.52
N PRO A 85 -0.64 18.10 19.55
CA PRO A 85 -1.06 17.26 20.67
C PRO A 85 -1.95 16.09 20.23
N ARG A 86 -2.81 16.30 19.23
CA ARG A 86 -3.69 15.28 18.68
C ARG A 86 -2.94 14.22 17.86
N MET A 87 -1.87 14.62 17.17
CA MET A 87 -1.02 13.70 16.40
C MET A 87 0.11 13.07 17.22
N ALA A 88 0.41 13.59 18.41
CA ALA A 88 1.59 13.20 19.20
C ALA A 88 1.73 11.68 19.39
N PRO A 89 0.68 10.90 19.70
CA PRO A 89 0.81 9.44 19.83
C PRO A 89 1.29 8.78 18.54
N TRP A 90 0.75 9.22 17.40
CA TRP A 90 1.14 8.72 16.09
C TRP A 90 2.54 9.19 15.69
N LEU A 91 2.89 10.46 15.93
CA LEU A 91 4.23 11.00 15.65
C LEU A 91 5.30 10.26 16.45
N LEU A 92 5.07 10.01 17.74
CA LEU A 92 5.99 9.24 18.57
C LEU A 92 6.14 7.80 18.04
N SER A 93 5.04 7.17 17.61
CA SER A 93 5.09 5.86 16.97
C SER A 93 5.90 5.88 15.66
N PHE A 94 5.66 6.87 14.81
CA PHE A 94 6.38 7.08 13.55
C PHE A 94 7.88 7.23 13.79
N LEU A 95 8.27 8.11 14.71
CA LEU A 95 9.68 8.34 15.07
C LEU A 95 10.33 7.09 15.66
N ARG A 96 9.61 6.30 16.48
CA ARG A 96 10.08 5.00 16.99
C ARG A 96 10.31 3.97 15.88
N HIS A 97 9.66 4.11 14.71
CA HIS A 97 9.88 3.24 13.55
C HIS A 97 10.94 3.77 12.58
N CYS A 98 11.54 4.94 12.84
CA CYS A 98 12.72 5.42 12.10
C CYS A 98 14.03 4.73 12.51
N ARG A 99 14.00 3.70 13.37
CA ARG A 99 15.20 2.95 13.80
C ARG A 99 15.65 1.98 12.71
N ARG A 100 16.97 1.80 12.56
CA ARG A 100 17.54 0.92 11.52
C ARG A 100 16.96 -0.49 11.55
N GLU A 101 16.88 -1.10 12.72
CA GLU A 101 16.29 -2.43 12.90
C GLU A 101 14.85 -2.52 12.35
N ARG A 102 14.03 -1.49 12.60
CA ARG A 102 12.64 -1.44 12.12
C ARG A 102 12.58 -1.25 10.61
N VAL A 103 13.47 -0.40 10.07
CA VAL A 103 13.59 -0.22 8.62
C VAL A 103 13.99 -1.51 7.92
N ASP A 104 15.01 -2.21 8.44
CA ASP A 104 15.49 -3.46 7.85
C ASP A 104 14.39 -4.55 7.91
N GLN A 105 13.64 -4.62 9.02
CA GLN A 105 12.45 -5.49 9.14
C GLN A 105 11.38 -5.16 8.08
N THR A 106 11.05 -3.87 7.91
CA THR A 106 10.07 -3.42 6.92
C THR A 106 10.53 -3.71 5.49
N ILE A 107 11.80 -3.44 5.16
CA ILE A 107 12.38 -3.74 3.84
C ILE A 107 12.31 -5.24 3.55
N SER A 108 12.67 -6.09 4.52
CA SER A 108 12.64 -7.54 4.35
C SER A 108 11.21 -8.04 4.09
N ALA A 109 10.23 -7.57 4.87
CA ALA A 109 8.84 -7.97 4.74
C ALA A 109 8.22 -7.47 3.42
N LEU A 110 8.37 -6.18 3.10
CA LEU A 110 7.86 -5.61 1.86
C LEU A 110 8.56 -6.22 0.63
N GLY A 111 9.88 -6.42 0.69
CA GLY A 111 10.64 -7.06 -0.37
C GLY A 111 10.17 -8.48 -0.65
N ALA A 112 9.79 -9.26 0.37
CA ALA A 112 9.21 -10.58 0.18
C ALA A 112 7.85 -10.53 -0.53
N LEU A 113 6.98 -9.58 -0.13
CA LEU A 113 5.69 -9.39 -0.80
C LEU A 113 5.85 -8.91 -2.24
N LEU A 114 6.77 -7.98 -2.50
CA LEU A 114 6.99 -7.42 -3.83
C LEU A 114 7.58 -8.45 -4.80
N ARG A 115 8.52 -9.30 -4.36
CA ARG A 115 9.01 -10.42 -5.18
C ARG A 115 7.87 -11.36 -5.59
N HIS A 116 7.02 -11.72 -4.63
CA HIS A 116 5.87 -12.58 -4.93
C HIS A 116 4.87 -11.91 -5.89
N ALA A 117 4.65 -10.60 -5.74
CA ALA A 117 3.80 -9.83 -6.64
C ALA A 117 4.39 -9.77 -8.06
N GLU A 118 5.71 -9.62 -8.20
CA GLU A 118 6.42 -9.63 -9.48
C GLU A 118 6.24 -10.95 -10.22
N ASP A 119 6.53 -12.07 -9.55
CA ASP A 119 6.37 -13.43 -10.12
C ASP A 119 4.94 -13.67 -10.60
N THR A 120 3.95 -13.31 -9.77
CA THR A 120 2.53 -13.51 -10.07
C THR A 120 2.06 -12.62 -11.22
N THR A 121 2.52 -11.36 -11.26
CA THR A 121 2.17 -10.43 -12.34
C THR A 121 2.75 -10.88 -13.67
N LEU A 122 4.00 -11.37 -13.67
CA LEU A 122 4.63 -11.91 -14.87
C LEU A 122 3.88 -13.11 -15.43
N ALA A 123 3.46 -14.04 -14.56
CA ALA A 123 2.65 -15.19 -14.96
C ALA A 123 1.30 -14.76 -15.57
N LEU A 124 0.63 -13.74 -14.99
CA LEU A 124 -0.60 -13.20 -15.54
C LEU A 124 -0.41 -12.61 -16.94
N VAL A 125 0.65 -11.81 -17.13
CA VAL A 125 0.99 -11.21 -18.43
C VAL A 125 1.31 -12.27 -19.49
N GLN A 126 1.99 -13.35 -19.11
CA GLN A 126 2.29 -14.46 -20.01
C GLN A 126 1.06 -15.32 -20.37
N SER A 127 0.04 -15.32 -19.51
CA SER A 127 -1.20 -16.08 -19.71
C SER A 127 -2.30 -15.32 -20.46
N ALA A 128 -2.06 -14.05 -20.79
CA ALA A 128 -2.98 -13.16 -21.50
C ALA A 128 -2.67 -13.16 -23.01
#